data_AF-A0A7S4J643-F1
#
_entry.id   AF-A0A7S4J643-F1
#
_cell.length_a   1.000
_cell.length_b   1.000
_cell.length_c   1.000
_cell.angle_alpha   90.00
_cell.angle_beta   90.00
_cell.angle_gamma   90.00
#
_symmetry.space_group_name_H-M   'P 1'
#
loop_
_entity.id
_entity.type
_entity.pdbx_description
1 polymer ?
#
loop_
_entity_poly.entity_id
_entity_poly.type
_entity_poly.pdbx_seq_one_letter_code
_entity_poly.pdbx_strand_id
1 'polypeptide(L)'
;VEGWFSATLPTAGIRRRGLSLIRADGDLYTSTRDVLRALYQYLQPGGVIYIDDYGSFGGCGKAVDEFRDERNISAPLHEIWETHSLTTSKTRFFEAVWWTKGSDEPFAEVG
;
A
#
# COMPACT_ATOMS: atom_id res chain seq x y z
N VAL A 1 -7.71 -0.34 15.16
CA VAL A 1 -9.19 -0.40 15.11
C VAL A 1 -9.54 -1.85 14.87
N GLU A 2 -10.47 -2.42 15.64
CA GLU A 2 -10.86 -3.83 15.48
C GLU A 2 -11.95 -3.97 14.42
N GLY A 3 -11.81 -4.97 13.53
CA GLY A 3 -12.78 -5.29 12.46
C GLY A 3 -12.17 -5.32 11.06
N TRP A 4 -13.00 -5.63 10.06
CA TRP A 4 -12.60 -5.69 8.65
C TRP A 4 -12.16 -4.33 8.11
N PHE A 5 -11.18 -4.31 7.19
CA PHE A 5 -10.66 -3.08 6.59
C PHE A 5 -11.75 -2.27 5.86
N SER A 6 -12.59 -2.94 5.07
CA SER A 6 -13.74 -2.33 4.39
C SER A 6 -14.73 -1.64 5.33
N ALA A 7 -14.88 -2.16 6.56
CA ALA A 7 -15.80 -1.61 7.55
C ALA A 7 -15.18 -0.47 8.37
N THR A 8 -13.88 -0.56 8.66
CA THR A 8 -13.25 0.27 9.70
C THR A 8 -12.43 1.42 9.13
N LEU A 9 -11.73 1.24 8.01
CA LEU A 9 -10.86 2.27 7.44
C LEU A 9 -11.62 3.53 7.00
N PRO A 10 -12.81 3.44 6.35
CA PRO A 10 -13.54 4.63 5.91
C PRO A 10 -13.96 5.55 7.07
N THR A 11 -14.19 5.00 8.26
CA THR A 11 -14.74 5.71 9.42
C THR A 11 -13.71 5.97 10.53
N ALA A 12 -12.45 5.57 10.36
CA ALA A 12 -11.39 5.64 11.36
C ALA A 12 -10.96 7.06 11.80
N GLY A 13 -11.64 8.12 11.35
CA GLY A 13 -11.40 9.49 11.81
C GLY A 13 -10.10 10.13 11.30
N ILE A 14 -9.47 9.53 10.28
CA ILE A 14 -8.15 9.92 9.74
C ILE A 14 -8.15 11.33 9.09
N ARG A 15 -9.33 11.84 8.70
CA ARG A 15 -9.50 13.11 7.96
C ARG A 15 -8.87 14.35 8.60
N ARG A 16 -8.56 14.36 9.91
CA ARG A 16 -8.19 15.60 10.63
C ARG A 16 -6.71 16.00 10.62
N ARG A 17 -5.77 15.11 10.30
CA ARG A 17 -4.33 15.42 10.41
C ARG A 17 -3.46 14.97 9.24
N GLY A 18 -4.06 14.30 8.24
CA GLY A 18 -3.31 13.67 7.16
C GLY A 18 -2.45 12.50 7.67
N LEU A 19 -1.95 11.69 6.75
CA LEU A 19 -1.04 10.59 7.03
C LEU A 19 0.34 10.94 6.46
N SER A 20 1.40 10.60 7.21
CA SER A 20 2.78 10.62 6.71
C SER A 20 3.25 9.24 6.25
N LEU A 21 2.62 8.16 6.75
CA LEU A 21 2.94 6.77 6.42
C LEU A 21 1.64 5.95 6.33
N ILE A 22 1.56 5.12 5.30
CA ILE A 22 0.64 3.98 5.24
C ILE A 22 1.51 2.71 5.16
N ARG A 23 1.34 1.79 6.11
CA ARG A 23 1.87 0.42 6.00
C ARG A 23 0.68 -0.52 5.85
N ALA A 24 0.59 -1.19 4.70
CA ALA A 24 -0.39 -2.23 4.45
C ALA A 24 0.31 -3.59 4.54
N ASP A 25 -0.21 -4.46 5.41
CA ASP A 25 0.32 -5.78 5.70
C ASP A 25 -0.90 -6.69 5.81
N GLY A 26 -1.38 -7.09 4.64
CA GLY A 26 -2.62 -7.81 4.49
C GLY A 26 -2.56 -8.61 3.21
N ASP A 27 -2.33 -9.91 3.37
CA ASP A 27 -1.93 -10.90 2.35
C ASP A 27 -2.86 -11.02 1.13
N LEU A 28 -4.01 -10.35 1.16
CA LEU A 28 -5.08 -10.48 0.17
C LEU A 28 -5.20 -9.26 -0.72
N TYR A 29 -5.50 -9.50 -1.99
CA TYR A 29 -5.90 -8.46 -2.96
C TYR A 29 -6.94 -7.50 -2.39
N THR A 30 -8.02 -8.02 -1.80
CA THR A 30 -9.12 -7.21 -1.26
C THR A 30 -8.66 -6.32 -0.12
N SER A 31 -7.80 -6.84 0.75
CA SER A 31 -7.25 -6.11 1.89
C SER A 31 -6.40 -4.93 1.41
N THR A 32 -5.46 -5.18 0.50
CA THR A 32 -4.58 -4.17 -0.08
C THR A 32 -5.37 -3.11 -0.86
N ARG A 33 -6.33 -3.54 -1.69
CA ARG A 33 -7.23 -2.63 -2.41
C ARG A 33 -8.02 -1.73 -1.46
N ASP A 34 -8.58 -2.29 -0.40
CA ASP A 34 -9.40 -1.53 0.56
C ASP A 34 -8.54 -0.50 1.33
N VAL A 35 -7.31 -0.87 1.72
CA VAL A 35 -6.34 0.06 2.33
C VAL A 35 -6.03 1.22 1.37
N LEU A 36 -5.65 0.93 0.13
CA LEU A 36 -5.28 1.94 -0.86
C LEU A 36 -6.45 2.90 -1.14
N ARG A 37 -7.64 2.37 -1.41
CA ARG A 37 -8.83 3.19 -1.71
C ARG A 37 -9.29 4.03 -0.52
N ALA A 38 -9.21 3.49 0.69
CA ALA A 38 -9.64 4.21 1.88
C ALA A 38 -8.63 5.27 2.32
N LEU A 39 -7.33 4.95 2.30
CA LEU A 39 -6.31 5.72 3.01
C LEU A 39 -5.45 6.64 2.13
N TYR A 40 -5.22 6.29 0.87
CA TYR A 40 -4.25 7.02 0.02
C TYR A 40 -4.61 8.50 -0.19
N GLN A 41 -5.90 8.81 -0.17
CA GLN A 41 -6.40 10.20 -0.24
C GLN A 41 -5.95 11.06 0.95
N TYR A 42 -5.66 10.45 2.10
CA TYR A 42 -5.21 11.15 3.30
C TYR A 42 -3.69 11.20 3.43
N LEU A 43 -2.96 10.39 2.65
CA LEU A 43 -1.51 10.46 2.56
C LEU A 43 -1.10 11.82 2.00
N GLN A 44 -0.26 12.53 2.74
CA GLN A 44 0.25 13.83 2.34
C GLN A 44 1.31 13.68 1.24
N PRO A 45 1.50 14.68 0.37
CA PRO A 45 2.66 14.77 -0.52
C PRO A 45 3.96 14.56 0.27
N GLY A 46 4.87 13.75 -0.28
CA GLY A 46 6.09 13.33 0.42
C GLY A 46 5.87 12.25 1.49
N GLY A 47 4.62 11.87 1.76
CA GLY A 47 4.29 10.72 2.59
C GLY A 47 4.61 9.41 1.90
N VAL A 48 4.92 8.39 2.69
CA VAL A 48 5.35 7.08 2.20
C VAL A 48 4.21 6.08 2.31
N ILE A 49 4.13 5.19 1.33
CA ILE A 49 3.31 3.98 1.42
C ILE A 49 4.17 2.75 1.21
N TYR A 50 3.98 1.77 2.09
CA TYR A 50 4.63 0.47 2.08
C TYR A 50 3.55 -0.59 1.96
N ILE A 51 3.72 -1.51 1.01
CA ILE A 51 2.82 -2.65 0.79
C ILE A 51 3.63 -3.92 0.94
N ASP A 52 3.38 -4.64 2.04
CA ASP A 52 3.87 -5.99 2.30
C ASP A 52 3.32 -6.96 1.24
N ASP A 53 4.03 -8.06 0.99
CA ASP A 53 3.59 -9.17 0.12
C ASP A 53 3.32 -8.81 -1.36
N TYR A 54 3.81 -7.66 -1.85
CA TYR A 54 3.69 -7.27 -3.26
C TYR A 54 4.23 -8.36 -4.21
N GLY A 55 5.41 -8.89 -3.92
CA GLY A 55 6.09 -9.94 -4.69
C GLY A 55 5.68 -11.37 -4.34
N SER A 56 4.74 -11.55 -3.41
CA SER A 56 4.26 -12.85 -2.92
C SER A 56 3.20 -13.44 -3.85
N PHE A 57 2.11 -14.04 -3.32
CA PHE A 57 1.10 -14.82 -4.07
C PHE A 57 0.26 -14.03 -5.12
N GLY A 58 0.73 -12.87 -5.59
CA GLY A 58 0.20 -12.10 -6.71
C GLY A 58 -1.01 -11.21 -6.40
N GLY A 59 -1.72 -11.47 -5.30
CA GLY A 59 -2.90 -10.69 -4.90
C GLY A 59 -2.59 -9.24 -4.57
N CYS A 60 -1.58 -9.00 -3.72
CA CYS A 60 -1.18 -7.66 -3.31
C CYS A 60 -0.60 -6.85 -4.48
N GLY A 61 0.32 -7.44 -5.24
CA GLY A 61 0.90 -6.82 -6.43
C GLY A 61 -0.15 -6.33 -7.42
N LYS A 62 -1.11 -7.21 -7.76
CA LYS A 62 -2.22 -6.86 -8.66
C LYS A 62 -3.06 -5.69 -8.13
N ALA A 63 -3.36 -5.65 -6.83
CA ALA A 63 -4.15 -4.55 -6.24
C ALA A 63 -3.42 -3.22 -6.31
N VAL A 64 -2.09 -3.23 -6.12
CA VAL A 64 -1.24 -2.04 -6.22
C VAL A 64 -1.16 -1.56 -7.66
N ASP A 65 -0.92 -2.46 -8.61
CA ASP A 65 -0.77 -2.11 -10.03
C ASP A 65 -2.07 -1.51 -10.57
N GLU A 66 -3.21 -2.16 -10.34
CA GLU A 66 -4.52 -1.64 -10.75
C GLU A 66 -4.81 -0.27 -10.12
N PHE A 67 -4.53 -0.10 -8.82
CA PHE A 67 -4.77 1.18 -8.13
C PHE A 67 -3.93 2.33 -8.71
N ARG A 68 -2.67 2.04 -9.07
CA ARG A 68 -1.73 3.01 -9.63
C ARG A 68 -2.10 3.35 -11.07
N ASP A 69 -2.43 2.37 -11.88
CA ASP A 69 -2.88 2.55 -13.27
C ASP A 69 -4.16 3.39 -13.32
N GLU A 70 -5.16 3.07 -12.47
CA GLU A 70 -6.42 3.83 -12.36
C GLU A 70 -6.20 5.32 -12.05
N ARG A 71 -5.12 5.66 -11.35
CA ARG A 71 -4.83 7.02 -10.87
C ARG A 71 -3.66 7.68 -11.59
N ASN A 72 -3.10 7.04 -12.62
CA ASN A 72 -1.90 7.49 -13.32
C ASN A 72 -0.73 7.79 -12.36
N ILE A 73 -0.56 6.97 -11.32
CA ILE A 73 0.55 7.12 -10.36
C ILE A 73 1.80 6.52 -10.99
N SER A 74 2.74 7.40 -11.34
CA SER A 74 4.02 7.02 -11.95
C SER A 74 5.21 7.10 -10.98
N ALA A 75 4.96 7.47 -9.71
CA ALA A 75 6.00 7.52 -8.67
C ALA A 75 6.76 6.19 -8.59
N PRO A 76 8.10 6.19 -8.57
CA PRO A 76 8.90 4.97 -8.66
C PRO A 76 8.61 4.01 -7.50
N LEU A 77 8.43 2.74 -7.82
CA LEU A 77 8.36 1.67 -6.82
C LEU A 77 9.79 1.28 -6.41
N HIS A 78 10.01 1.21 -5.10
CA HIS A 78 11.25 0.72 -4.52
C HIS A 78 11.02 -0.67 -3.96
N GLU A 79 11.77 -1.64 -4.48
CA GLU A 79 11.66 -3.04 -4.09
C GLU A 79 12.32 -3.32 -2.75
N ILE A 80 11.68 -4.16 -1.94
CA ILE A 80 12.23 -4.75 -0.73
C ILE A 80 12.44 -6.23 -0.98
N TRP A 81 13.64 -6.69 -0.64
CA TRP A 81 14.06 -8.07 -0.85
C TRP A 81 14.46 -8.67 0.48
N GLU A 82 13.72 -9.69 0.89
CA GLU A 82 13.94 -10.38 2.15
C GLU A 82 14.72 -11.68 1.96
N THR A 83 15.30 -12.18 3.06
CA THR A 83 16.01 -13.46 3.06
C THR A 83 15.37 -14.38 4.08
N HIS A 84 14.76 -15.46 3.60
CA HIS A 84 14.32 -16.55 4.47
C HIS A 84 15.44 -17.59 4.60
N SER A 85 15.77 -17.94 5.84
CA SER A 85 16.66 -19.07 6.14
C SER A 85 15.81 -20.21 6.67
N LEU A 86 15.21 -20.99 5.77
CA LEU A 86 14.48 -22.21 6.15
C LEU A 86 15.42 -23.41 6.35
N THR A 87 16.68 -23.30 5.88
CA THR A 87 17.75 -24.29 6.03
C THR A 87 19.13 -23.59 6.10
N THR A 88 20.23 -24.33 5.91
CA THR A 88 21.59 -23.77 5.69
C THR A 88 21.71 -22.97 4.38
N SER A 89 20.73 -23.05 3.48
CA SER A 89 20.66 -22.25 2.26
C SER A 89 19.81 -20.99 2.50
N LYS A 90 20.37 -19.82 2.14
CA LYS A 90 19.68 -18.53 2.16
C LYS A 90 19.10 -18.26 0.77
N THR A 91 17.78 -18.11 0.70
CA THR A 91 17.11 -17.67 -0.54
C THR A 91 16.57 -16.26 -0.33
N ARG A 92 16.90 -15.38 -1.28
CA ARG A 92 16.38 -14.02 -1.32
C ARG A 92 15.15 -13.99 -2.22
N PHE A 93 14.07 -13.35 -1.79
CA PHE A 93 12.84 -13.21 -2.56
C PHE A 93 12.36 -11.77 -2.51
N PHE A 94 11.66 -11.36 -3.56
CA PHE A 94 11.04 -10.05 -3.66
C PHE A 94 9.76 -10.08 -2.82
N GLU A 95 9.66 -9.18 -1.84
CA GLU A 95 8.62 -9.22 -0.80
C GLU A 95 7.71 -8.01 -0.94
N ALA A 96 8.17 -6.82 -0.56
CA ALA A 96 7.36 -5.60 -0.58
C ALA A 96 7.80 -4.60 -1.65
N VAL A 97 6.94 -3.62 -1.82
CA VAL A 97 7.31 -2.34 -2.44
C VAL A 97 6.96 -1.19 -1.52
N TRP A 98 7.67 -0.09 -1.69
CA TRP A 98 7.23 1.19 -1.18
C TRP A 98 7.41 2.29 -2.22
N TRP A 99 6.65 3.37 -2.09
CA TRP A 99 6.85 4.59 -2.86
C TRP A 99 6.47 5.82 -2.05
N THR A 100 6.93 6.98 -2.52
CA THR A 100 6.55 8.28 -1.97
C THR A 100 5.46 8.89 -2.83
N LYS A 101 4.42 9.43 -2.21
CA LYS A 101 3.36 10.13 -2.93
C LYS A 101 3.87 11.45 -3.51
N GLY A 102 3.71 11.64 -4.82
CA GLY A 102 4.04 12.88 -5.53
C GLY A 102 3.22 14.08 -5.04
N SER A 103 3.74 15.29 -5.27
CA SER A 103 3.03 16.54 -4.96
C SER A 103 1.96 16.91 -5.99
N ASP A 104 2.04 16.31 -7.17
CA ASP A 104 1.15 16.43 -8.31
C ASP A 104 0.08 15.32 -8.35
N GLU A 105 0.21 14.28 -7.51
CA GLU A 105 -0.79 13.22 -7.42
C GLU A 105 -2.08 13.73 -6.74
N PRO A 106 -3.24 13.51 -7.36
CA PRO A 106 -4.49 14.06 -6.85
C PRO A 106 -4.82 13.49 -5.46
N PHE A 107 -5.23 14.37 -4.55
CA PHE A 107 -6.11 13.97 -3.45
C PHE A 107 -7.42 13.50 -4.10
N ALA A 108 -8.00 12.39 -3.62
CA ALA A 108 -9.21 11.84 -4.24
C ALA A 108 -10.24 12.94 -4.52
N GLU A 109 -10.85 12.90 -5.71
CA GLU A 109 -11.93 13.83 -6.04
C GLU A 109 -13.00 13.80 -4.95
N VAL A 110 -13.48 14.98 -4.61
CA VAL A 110 -14.61 15.19 -3.71
C VAL A 110 -15.85 14.62 -4.40
N GLY A 111 -16.10 13.33 -4.21
CA GLY A 111 -17.39 12.69 -4.44
C GLY A 111 -18.30 12.88 -3.24
#